data_AF-A0AAW6U473-F1
#
_entry.id   AF-A0AAW6U473-F1
#
_cell.length_a   1.000
_cell.length_b   1.000
_cell.length_c   1.000
_cell.angle_alpha   90.00
_cell.angle_beta   90.00
_cell.angle_gamma   90.00
#
_symmetry.space_group_name_H-M   'P 1'
#
loop_
_entity.id
_entity.type
_entity.pdbx_description
1 polymer ?
#
loop_
_entity_poly.entity_id
_entity_poly.type
_entity_poly.pdbx_seq_one_letter_code
_entity_poly.pdbx_strand_id
1 'polypeptide(L)'
;MKRTHGEGNRSHESYESHRSNRTNSTHRTNDPPPLIGPHGGYRRLKSYQTAEIVHDATVAFVARFIDRHSRTTDQMVQAARSGKQNIAEASQASATSKKTELKLTSVARASLEELLLDYEDFLRQQNLPLWPKDHPQALAIRKLAYASNRSYQSHSATLRASSIGPM
;
A
#
# COMPACT_ATOMS: atom_id res chain seq x y z
N MET A 1 25.68 -4.57 85.00
CA MET A 1 26.35 -3.49 84.23
C MET A 1 26.28 -3.88 82.75
N LYS A 2 25.80 -2.96 81.88
CA LYS A 2 25.47 -3.07 80.42
C LYS A 2 24.11 -3.77 80.13
N ARG A 3 23.00 -3.10 79.70
CA ARG A 3 22.63 -2.39 78.43
C ARG A 3 22.89 -3.26 77.18
N THR A 4 21.92 -3.63 76.33
CA THR A 4 21.00 -2.84 75.45
C THR A 4 19.73 -3.65 75.05
N HIS A 5 18.48 -3.12 75.08
CA HIS A 5 17.61 -2.56 73.98
C HIS A 5 17.58 -3.36 72.67
N GLY A 6 16.45 -3.59 71.96
CA GLY A 6 15.03 -3.17 72.01
C GLY A 6 14.42 -3.50 70.63
N GLU A 7 13.17 -3.96 70.50
CA GLU A 7 12.01 -3.26 69.88
C GLU A 7 10.90 -4.33 69.67
N GLY A 8 9.60 -4.13 69.86
CA GLY A 8 8.83 -2.91 70.03
C GLY A 8 7.60 -2.92 69.10
N ASN A 9 6.65 -3.83 69.34
CA ASN A 9 5.38 -3.92 68.59
C ASN A 9 4.35 -2.91 69.16
N ARG A 10 3.76 -2.04 68.31
CA ARG A 10 2.48 -1.38 68.64
C ARG A 10 1.75 -0.78 67.44
N SER A 11 0.45 -1.07 67.43
CA SER A 11 -0.64 -0.73 66.54
C SER A 11 -0.95 0.77 66.46
N HIS A 12 -1.53 1.22 65.33
CA HIS A 12 -2.42 2.39 65.32
C HIS A 12 -3.48 2.29 64.21
N GLU A 13 -4.73 2.52 64.62
CA GLU A 13 -5.97 2.42 63.86
C GLU A 13 -6.20 3.55 62.84
N SER A 14 -7.08 3.19 61.91
CA SER A 14 -7.86 3.90 60.88
C SER A 14 -8.22 5.37 61.09
N TYR A 15 -8.31 6.15 59.99
CA TYR A 15 -9.50 6.97 59.67
C TYR A 15 -9.63 7.15 58.13
N GLU A 16 -10.69 6.58 57.57
CA GLU A 16 -11.20 6.88 56.22
C GLU A 16 -11.85 8.28 56.20
N SER A 17 -11.61 9.05 55.12
CA SER A 17 -12.38 10.26 54.80
C SER A 17 -12.67 10.31 53.32
N HIS A 18 -13.94 10.10 52.98
CA HIS A 18 -14.54 10.29 51.67
C HIS A 18 -14.30 11.69 51.09
N ARG A 19 -13.89 11.78 49.81
CA ARG A 19 -14.15 12.99 49.00
C ARG A 19 -14.29 12.69 47.50
N SER A 20 -15.56 12.58 47.10
CA SER A 20 -16.18 12.91 45.81
C SER A 20 -15.34 12.95 44.53
N ASN A 21 -15.68 12.03 43.61
CA ASN A 21 -15.47 12.17 42.16
C ASN A 21 -16.07 13.50 41.65
N ARG A 22 -15.22 14.39 41.14
CA ARG A 22 -15.65 15.56 40.37
C ARG A 22 -14.99 15.52 39.01
N THR A 23 -15.72 14.98 38.04
CA THR A 23 -15.44 15.16 36.61
C THR A 23 -15.59 16.63 36.25
N ASN A 24 -14.52 17.26 35.77
CA ASN A 24 -14.54 18.25 34.69
C ASN A 24 -13.12 18.78 34.48
N SER A 25 -12.49 18.36 33.38
CA SER A 25 -11.56 19.25 32.69
C SER A 25 -11.53 18.85 31.22
N THR A 26 -12.23 19.65 30.42
CA THR A 26 -12.11 19.71 28.97
C THR A 26 -10.65 19.95 28.59
N HIS A 27 -9.91 18.89 28.29
CA HIS A 27 -8.57 19.02 27.71
C HIS A 27 -8.71 19.56 26.28
N ARG A 28 -8.55 20.87 26.13
CA ARG A 28 -8.08 21.46 24.88
C ARG A 28 -6.61 21.06 24.76
N THR A 29 -6.31 20.05 23.96
CA THR A 29 -4.93 19.63 23.68
C THR A 29 -4.26 20.72 22.83
N ASN A 30 -3.55 21.63 23.49
CA ASN A 30 -2.56 22.52 22.88
C ASN A 30 -1.21 21.81 22.68
N ASP A 31 -1.21 20.47 22.61
CA ASP A 31 0.02 19.72 22.39
C ASP A 31 0.54 20.02 20.97
N PRO A 32 1.84 20.32 20.81
CA PRO A 32 2.42 20.47 19.49
C PRO A 32 2.19 19.17 18.71
N PRO A 33 1.91 19.26 17.41
CA PRO A 33 1.68 18.07 16.59
C PRO A 33 2.87 17.12 16.75
N PRO A 34 2.62 15.79 16.76
CA PRO A 34 3.69 14.81 16.90
C PRO A 34 4.81 15.10 15.91
N LEU A 35 6.06 15.08 16.38
CA LEU A 35 7.26 15.32 15.57
C LEU A 35 7.30 14.43 14.32
N ILE A 36 6.69 13.24 14.42
CA ILE A 36 6.50 12.30 13.33
C ILE A 36 5.01 12.25 12.97
N GLY A 37 4.66 12.78 11.79
CA GLY A 37 3.31 12.70 11.25
C GLY A 37 2.91 11.28 10.79
N PRO A 38 1.64 11.05 10.42
CA PRO A 38 1.19 9.77 9.89
C PRO A 38 1.97 9.35 8.63
N HIS A 39 2.50 8.12 8.61
CA HIS A 39 3.31 7.57 7.52
C HIS A 39 3.16 6.05 7.42
N GLY A 40 3.71 5.44 6.38
CA GLY A 40 3.76 3.98 6.22
C GLY A 40 2.44 3.25 5.96
N GLY A 41 1.32 3.99 5.90
CA GLY A 41 -0.02 3.48 5.59
C GLY A 41 -0.23 3.10 4.11
N TYR A 42 0.82 2.73 3.38
CA TYR A 42 0.82 2.52 1.93
C TYR A 42 -0.24 1.53 1.45
N ARG A 43 -0.57 0.50 2.25
CA ARG A 43 -1.61 -0.49 1.92
C ARG A 43 -3.00 0.14 1.71
N ARG A 44 -3.24 1.34 2.26
CA ARG A 44 -4.48 2.10 2.06
C ARG A 44 -4.42 3.04 0.85
N LEU A 45 -3.25 3.23 0.24
CA LEU A 45 -3.11 4.07 -0.94
C LEU A 45 -3.73 3.37 -2.14
N LYS A 46 -4.64 4.05 -2.83
CA LYS A 46 -5.21 3.56 -4.09
C LYS A 46 -4.12 3.27 -5.13
N SER A 47 -3.07 4.10 -5.18
CA SER A 47 -1.92 3.90 -6.06
C SER A 47 -1.18 2.59 -5.78
N TYR A 48 -0.96 2.24 -4.51
CA TYR A 48 -0.32 0.98 -4.13
C TYR A 48 -1.19 -0.22 -4.50
N GLN A 49 -2.49 -0.18 -4.15
CA GLN A 49 -3.42 -1.26 -4.47
C GLN A 49 -3.55 -1.48 -5.98
N THR A 50 -3.60 -0.40 -6.76
CA THR A 50 -3.62 -0.49 -8.23
C THR A 50 -2.29 -1.01 -8.77
N ALA A 51 -1.15 -0.55 -8.28
CA ALA A 51 0.16 -1.07 -8.69
C ALA A 51 0.34 -2.57 -8.34
N GLU A 52 -0.27 -3.04 -7.25
CA GLU A 52 -0.32 -4.47 -6.91
C GLU A 52 -1.13 -5.28 -7.89
N ILE A 53 -2.33 -4.82 -8.26
CA ILE A 53 -3.14 -5.47 -9.30
C ILE A 53 -2.38 -5.49 -10.64
N VAL A 54 -1.74 -4.38 -11.00
CA VAL A 54 -0.93 -4.30 -12.23
C VAL A 54 0.20 -5.31 -12.20
N HIS A 55 0.95 -5.41 -11.10
CA HIS A 55 2.01 -6.40 -10.94
C HIS A 55 1.51 -7.84 -11.16
N ASP A 56 0.42 -8.23 -10.50
CA ASP A 56 -0.11 -9.59 -10.60
C ASP A 56 -0.67 -9.87 -12.01
N ALA A 57 -1.30 -8.87 -12.63
CA ALA A 57 -1.74 -8.93 -14.02
C ALA A 57 -0.56 -9.05 -14.99
N THR A 58 0.55 -8.34 -14.76
CA THR A 58 1.77 -8.44 -15.56
C THR A 58 2.38 -9.84 -15.46
N VAL A 59 2.50 -10.40 -14.25
CA VAL A 59 2.98 -11.78 -14.07
C VAL A 59 2.13 -12.78 -14.86
N ALA A 60 0.80 -12.65 -14.80
CA ALA A 60 -0.10 -13.52 -15.55
C ALA A 60 -0.02 -13.28 -17.08
N PHE A 61 0.15 -12.03 -17.50
CA PHE A 61 0.27 -11.64 -18.91
C PHE A 61 1.53 -12.22 -19.54
N VAL A 62 2.70 -12.00 -18.92
CA VAL A 62 3.98 -12.49 -19.49
C VAL A 62 4.00 -14.01 -19.53
N ALA A 63 3.44 -14.69 -18.52
CA ALA A 63 3.35 -16.16 -18.51
C ALA A 63 2.45 -16.72 -19.62
N ARG A 64 1.51 -15.93 -20.14
CA ARG A 64 0.55 -16.37 -21.15
C ARG A 64 0.94 -15.97 -22.57
N PHE A 65 1.52 -14.79 -22.75
CA PHE A 65 1.65 -14.15 -24.06
C PHE A 65 3.10 -13.89 -24.49
N ILE A 66 4.07 -14.06 -23.60
CA ILE A 66 5.48 -13.83 -23.92
C ILE A 66 6.24 -15.14 -23.73
N ASP A 67 7.21 -15.39 -24.62
CA ASP A 67 8.12 -16.51 -24.48
C ASP A 67 8.84 -16.46 -23.11
N ARG A 68 8.84 -17.60 -22.41
CA ARG A 68 9.40 -17.73 -21.05
C ARG A 68 10.92 -17.46 -20.97
N HIS A 69 11.62 -17.50 -22.09
CA HIS A 69 13.06 -17.22 -22.18
C HIS A 69 13.34 -15.82 -22.73
N SER A 70 12.30 -15.07 -23.14
CA SER A 70 12.45 -13.69 -23.57
C SER A 70 12.87 -12.79 -22.42
N ARG A 71 13.84 -11.92 -22.70
CA ARG A 71 14.26 -10.86 -21.76
C ARG A 71 13.12 -9.91 -21.39
N THR A 72 12.14 -9.74 -22.28
CA THR A 72 10.95 -8.92 -22.05
C THR A 72 10.14 -9.40 -20.84
N THR A 73 10.11 -10.71 -20.59
CA THR A 73 9.43 -11.29 -19.41
C THR A 73 9.99 -10.72 -18.11
N ASP A 74 11.32 -10.71 -17.97
CA ASP A 74 11.98 -10.16 -16.78
C ASP A 74 11.79 -8.65 -16.68
N GLN A 75 11.92 -7.93 -17.80
CA GLN A 75 11.84 -6.48 -17.84
C GLN A 75 10.47 -5.98 -17.38
N MET A 76 9.39 -6.52 -17.94
CA MET A 76 8.03 -6.13 -17.58
C MET A 76 7.73 -6.47 -16.11
N VAL A 77 8.09 -7.67 -15.64
CA VAL A 77 7.86 -8.07 -14.24
C VAL A 77 8.64 -7.19 -13.28
N GLN A 78 9.90 -6.85 -13.60
CA GLN A 78 10.70 -5.96 -12.76
C GLN A 78 10.18 -4.53 -12.76
N ALA A 79 9.77 -3.98 -13.90
CA ALA A 79 9.18 -2.64 -13.98
C ALA A 79 7.92 -2.56 -13.10
N ALA A 80 7.02 -3.54 -13.20
CA ALA A 80 5.82 -3.61 -12.38
C ALA A 80 6.13 -3.73 -10.88
N ARG A 81 7.09 -4.60 -10.52
CA ARG A 81 7.53 -4.79 -9.13
C ARG A 81 8.15 -3.51 -8.56
N SER A 82 9.04 -2.87 -9.32
CA SER A 82 9.71 -1.62 -8.96
C SER A 82 8.70 -0.51 -8.70
N GLY A 83 7.70 -0.35 -9.59
CA GLY A 83 6.63 0.63 -9.42
C GLY A 83 5.90 0.46 -8.07
N LYS A 84 5.47 -0.76 -7.75
CA LYS A 84 4.81 -1.08 -6.49
C LYS A 84 5.68 -0.83 -5.26
N GLN A 85 6.94 -1.29 -5.29
CA GLN A 85 7.87 -1.18 -4.16
C GLN A 85 8.20 0.27 -3.83
N ASN A 86 8.51 1.08 -4.86
CA ASN A 86 8.84 2.48 -4.66
C ASN A 86 7.67 3.28 -4.07
N ILE A 87 6.40 2.94 -4.35
CA ILE A 87 5.23 3.54 -3.68
C ILE A 87 5.24 3.22 -2.17
N ALA A 88 5.51 1.96 -1.81
CA ALA A 88 5.56 1.56 -0.41
C ALA A 88 6.71 2.26 0.34
N GLU A 89 7.90 2.27 -0.26
CA GLU A 89 9.09 2.90 0.32
C GLU A 89 8.93 4.42 0.44
N ALA A 90 8.37 5.09 -0.58
CA ALA A 90 8.05 6.52 -0.52
C ALA A 90 7.14 6.85 0.66
N SER A 91 6.08 6.05 0.86
CA SER A 91 5.14 6.22 1.95
C SER A 91 5.77 6.00 3.33
N GLN A 92 6.71 5.05 3.47
CA GLN A 92 7.45 4.86 4.71
C GLN A 92 8.37 6.05 5.01
N ALA A 93 9.08 6.55 4.00
CA ALA A 93 9.99 7.68 4.13
C ALA A 93 9.28 9.03 4.35
N SER A 94 7.99 9.14 4.06
CA SER A 94 7.21 10.39 4.13
C SER A 94 7.22 11.09 5.49
N ALA A 95 7.45 10.35 6.57
CA ALA A 95 7.57 10.88 7.93
C ALA A 95 8.91 11.57 8.21
N THR A 96 9.97 11.11 7.55
CA THR A 96 11.35 11.48 7.90
C THR A 96 12.04 12.29 6.81
N SER A 97 11.58 12.19 5.55
CA SER A 97 12.20 12.90 4.42
C SER A 97 11.22 13.11 3.26
N LYS A 98 10.78 14.36 3.07
CA LYS A 98 10.01 14.77 1.88
C LYS A 98 10.80 14.65 0.59
N LYS A 99 12.11 14.87 0.63
CA LYS A 99 13.00 14.68 -0.52
C LYS A 99 12.98 13.22 -0.99
N THR A 100 13.05 12.27 -0.06
CA THR A 100 13.05 10.84 -0.37
C THR A 100 11.67 10.39 -0.85
N GLU A 101 10.60 10.83 -0.20
CA GLU A 101 9.21 10.57 -0.62
C GLU A 101 8.98 10.98 -2.08
N LEU A 102 9.35 12.22 -2.44
CA LEU A 102 9.19 12.73 -3.80
C LEU A 102 10.07 11.98 -4.81
N LYS A 103 11.32 11.68 -4.45
CA LYS A 103 12.23 10.92 -5.32
C LYS A 103 11.66 9.54 -5.65
N LEU A 104 11.27 8.76 -4.63
CA LEU A 104 10.75 7.40 -4.82
C LEU A 104 9.40 7.41 -5.52
N THR A 105 8.55 8.43 -5.29
CA THR A 105 7.32 8.62 -6.07
C THR A 105 7.62 8.83 -7.55
N SER A 106 8.63 9.62 -7.90
CA SER A 106 9.06 9.81 -9.30
C SER A 106 9.63 8.52 -9.92
N VAL A 107 10.41 7.74 -9.16
CA VAL A 107 10.91 6.43 -9.62
C VAL A 107 9.75 5.46 -9.85
N ALA A 108 8.77 5.40 -8.94
CA ALA A 108 7.58 4.58 -9.12
C ALA A 108 6.83 4.94 -10.41
N ARG A 109 6.65 6.23 -10.69
CA ARG A 109 6.02 6.71 -11.92
C ARG A 109 6.81 6.28 -13.15
N ALA A 110 8.13 6.47 -13.14
CA ALA A 110 8.99 6.08 -14.27
C ALA A 110 8.90 4.57 -14.56
N SER A 111 8.96 3.71 -13.53
CA SER A 111 8.84 2.26 -13.72
C SER A 111 7.46 1.83 -14.27
N LEU A 112 6.38 2.52 -13.88
CA LEU A 112 5.05 2.23 -14.44
C LEU A 112 4.87 2.76 -15.87
N GLU A 113 5.58 3.83 -16.23
CA GLU A 113 5.64 4.34 -17.61
C GLU A 113 6.41 3.37 -18.51
N GLU A 114 7.56 2.87 -18.06
CA GLU A 114 8.33 1.83 -18.76
C GLU A 114 7.47 0.59 -19.03
N LEU A 115 6.74 0.12 -18.01
CA LEU A 115 5.81 -1.00 -18.17
C LEU A 115 4.70 -0.71 -19.19
N LEU A 116 4.16 0.51 -19.22
CA LEU A 116 3.14 0.88 -20.21
C LEU A 116 3.69 0.82 -21.63
N LEU A 117 4.91 1.34 -21.84
CA LEU A 117 5.59 1.28 -23.13
C LEU A 117 5.83 -0.18 -23.57
N ASP A 118 6.21 -1.06 -22.64
CA ASP A 118 6.37 -2.50 -22.94
C ASP A 118 5.05 -3.13 -23.43
N TYR A 119 3.91 -2.76 -22.84
CA TYR A 119 2.59 -3.21 -23.31
C TYR A 119 2.25 -2.66 -24.70
N GLU A 120 2.51 -1.37 -24.94
CA GLU A 120 2.26 -0.73 -26.24
C GLU A 120 3.14 -1.35 -27.34
N ASP A 121 4.40 -1.64 -27.03
CA ASP A 121 5.33 -2.31 -27.93
C ASP A 121 4.89 -3.74 -28.23
N PHE A 122 4.42 -4.50 -27.24
CA PHE A 122 3.85 -5.83 -27.46
C PHE A 122 2.68 -5.76 -28.46
N LEU A 123 1.73 -4.84 -28.25
CA LEU A 123 0.57 -4.70 -29.14
C LEU A 123 0.99 -4.32 -30.56
N ARG A 124 1.89 -3.33 -30.68
CA ARG A 124 2.41 -2.87 -31.97
C ARG A 124 3.13 -3.97 -32.74
N GLN A 125 4.01 -4.73 -32.07
CA GLN A 125 4.78 -5.82 -32.70
C GLN A 125 3.89 -6.99 -33.15
N GLN A 126 2.76 -7.21 -32.48
CA GLN A 126 1.79 -8.25 -32.82
C GLN A 126 0.64 -7.75 -33.73
N ASN A 127 0.70 -6.50 -34.20
CA ASN A 127 -0.37 -5.85 -34.98
C ASN A 127 -1.74 -5.87 -34.29
N LEU A 128 -1.77 -5.77 -32.97
CA LEU A 128 -2.99 -5.71 -32.17
C LEU A 128 -3.41 -4.24 -31.96
N PRO A 129 -4.72 -3.94 -31.98
CA PRO A 129 -5.20 -2.57 -31.81
C PRO A 129 -5.04 -2.09 -30.36
N LEU A 130 -4.49 -0.88 -30.20
CA LEU A 130 -4.56 -0.15 -28.93
C LEU A 130 -5.94 0.48 -28.79
N TRP A 131 -6.65 0.13 -27.72
CA TRP A 131 -7.97 0.70 -27.47
C TRP A 131 -7.89 2.16 -27.01
N PRO A 132 -8.65 3.09 -27.63
CA PRO A 132 -8.80 4.43 -27.11
C PRO A 132 -9.54 4.41 -25.76
N LYS A 133 -9.42 5.50 -25.00
CA LYS A 133 -9.89 5.56 -23.60
C LYS A 133 -11.41 5.37 -23.44
N ASP A 134 -12.17 5.69 -24.48
CA ASP A 134 -13.63 5.60 -24.61
C ASP A 134 -14.11 4.26 -25.21
N HIS A 135 -13.19 3.39 -25.63
CA HIS A 135 -13.54 2.09 -26.17
C HIS A 135 -14.34 1.26 -25.14
N PRO A 136 -15.43 0.56 -25.53
CA PRO A 136 -16.30 -0.15 -24.59
C PRO A 136 -15.54 -1.13 -23.68
N GLN A 137 -14.58 -1.88 -24.23
CA GLN A 137 -13.74 -2.80 -23.44
C GLN A 137 -12.82 -2.03 -22.47
N ALA A 138 -12.24 -0.91 -22.87
CA ALA A 138 -11.40 -0.10 -21.98
C ALA A 138 -12.21 0.49 -20.83
N LEU A 139 -13.44 0.94 -21.11
CA LEU A 139 -14.39 1.43 -20.09
C LEU A 139 -14.82 0.31 -19.13
N ALA A 140 -15.08 -0.91 -19.65
CA ALA A 140 -15.42 -2.05 -18.82
C ALA A 140 -14.30 -2.39 -17.82
N ILE A 141 -13.05 -2.45 -18.28
CA ILE A 141 -11.88 -2.70 -17.42
C ILE A 141 -11.68 -1.57 -16.40
N ARG A 142 -11.84 -0.31 -16.80
CA ARG A 142 -11.76 0.83 -15.87
C ARG A 142 -12.81 0.75 -14.77
N LYS A 143 -14.06 0.39 -15.11
CA LYS A 143 -15.13 0.20 -14.12
C LYS A 143 -14.74 -0.86 -13.08
N LEU A 144 -14.12 -1.96 -13.49
CA LEU A 144 -13.61 -2.98 -12.58
C LEU A 144 -12.51 -2.43 -11.66
N ALA A 145 -11.58 -1.64 -12.19
CA ALA A 145 -10.51 -1.01 -11.41
C ALA A 145 -11.01 -0.02 -10.34
N TYR A 146 -12.19 0.58 -10.54
CA TYR A 146 -12.82 1.50 -9.60
C TYR A 146 -13.78 0.84 -8.60
N ALA A 147 -14.09 -0.45 -8.74
CA ALA A 147 -14.92 -1.18 -7.79
C ALA A 147 -14.30 -1.18 -6.38
N SER A 148 -15.15 -1.28 -5.35
CA SER A 148 -14.76 -1.19 -3.93
C SER A 148 -14.05 -2.46 -3.41
N ASN A 149 -14.26 -3.62 -4.03
CA ASN A 149 -13.60 -4.88 -3.67
C ASN A 149 -12.46 -5.18 -4.65
N ARG A 150 -11.31 -4.52 -4.46
CA ARG A 150 -10.16 -4.61 -5.38
C ARG A 150 -9.27 -5.78 -4.99
N SER A 151 -9.47 -6.92 -5.63
CA SER A 151 -8.51 -8.03 -5.59
C SER A 151 -8.22 -8.52 -7.01
N TYR A 152 -7.02 -9.06 -7.26
CA TYR A 152 -6.72 -9.77 -8.52
C TYR A 152 -7.78 -10.86 -8.82
N GLN A 153 -8.28 -11.53 -7.79
CA GLN A 153 -9.35 -12.52 -7.90
C GLN A 153 -10.69 -11.94 -8.42
N SER A 154 -10.92 -10.63 -8.26
CA SER A 154 -12.08 -9.95 -8.87
C SER A 154 -11.91 -9.74 -10.38
N HIS A 155 -10.69 -9.87 -10.91
CA HIS A 155 -10.35 -9.69 -12.32
C HIS A 155 -10.25 -11.01 -13.10
N SER A 156 -10.08 -12.15 -12.42
CA SER A 156 -9.92 -13.46 -13.07
C SER A 156 -11.18 -13.97 -13.77
N ALA A 157 -12.36 -13.64 -13.26
CA ALA A 157 -13.64 -14.01 -13.87
C ALA A 157 -13.85 -13.33 -15.24
N THR A 158 -13.44 -12.07 -15.39
CA THR A 158 -13.59 -11.31 -16.64
C THR A 158 -12.55 -11.72 -17.68
N LEU A 159 -11.32 -12.01 -17.26
CA LEU A 159 -10.24 -12.46 -18.17
C LEU A 159 -10.40 -13.90 -18.66
N ARG A 160 -11.22 -14.72 -17.99
CA ARG A 160 -11.63 -16.06 -18.46
C ARG A 160 -12.84 -16.03 -19.39
N ALA A 161 -13.75 -15.06 -19.23
CA ALA A 161 -14.93 -14.92 -20.08
C ALA A 161 -14.60 -14.37 -21.50
N SER A 162 -13.51 -13.63 -21.65
CA SER A 162 -13.04 -13.13 -22.96
C SER A 162 -12.12 -14.12 -23.69
N SER A 163 -12.32 -15.42 -23.46
CA SER A 163 -11.77 -16.48 -24.30
C SER A 163 -12.40 -16.37 -25.69
N ILE A 164 -11.85 -15.46 -26.49
CA ILE A 164 -11.99 -15.44 -27.94
C ILE A 164 -11.68 -16.87 -28.39
N GLY A 165 -12.66 -17.49 -29.04
CA GLY A 165 -12.53 -18.84 -29.61
C GLY A 165 -11.34 -18.91 -30.58
N PRO A 166 -10.88 -20.13 -30.90
CA PRO A 166 -9.72 -20.31 -31.76
C PRO A 166 -9.99 -19.65 -33.13
N MET A 167 -9.09 -18.74 -33.51
CA MET A 167 -8.79 -18.39 -34.90
C MET A 167 -7.36 -18.84 -35.15
#